data_AF-A0A959QUQ3-F1
#
_entry.id   AF-A0A959QUQ3-F1
#
_cell.length_a   1.000
_cell.length_b   1.000
_cell.length_c   1.000
_cell.angle_alpha   90.00
_cell.angle_beta   90.00
_cell.angle_gamma   90.00
#
_symmetry.space_group_name_H-M   'P 1'
#
loop_
_entity.id
_entity.type
_entity.pdbx_description
1 polymer ?
#
loop_
_entity_poly.entity_id
_entity_poly.type
_entity_poly.pdbx_seq_one_letter_code
_entity_poly.pdbx_strand_id
1 'polypeptide(L)'
;LMVDGIYQQGQLATVFHRVYFNDGSLRSETLPGTRFKVPIGVRLSYFIGNYVILRGHYRFYNDNWGLTAHTMNIELPVKLSPFLTLSPYYRFNSQSGLKYFAPYGQHAPTDAFFTSDYDLSDFTSQFVGAGVRVHPENGVFGMKNFSALEIRYGHYMRSTGLSSNIITLGMNFK
;
A
#
# COMPACT_ATOMS: atom_id res chain seq x y z
N LEU A 1 15.37 2.30 10.67
CA LEU A 1 15.68 1.70 9.35
C LEU A 1 15.24 0.24 9.39
N MET A 2 14.62 -0.25 8.33
CA MET A 2 14.17 -1.64 8.14
C MET A 2 14.70 -2.10 6.78
N VAL A 3 15.32 -3.27 6.73
CA VAL A 3 15.83 -3.88 5.51
C VAL A 3 15.53 -5.37 5.61
N ASP A 4 14.74 -5.89 4.67
CA ASP A 4 14.40 -7.31 4.64
C ASP A 4 14.81 -7.92 3.30
N GLY A 5 15.26 -9.18 3.33
CA GLY A 5 15.44 -10.01 2.14
C GLY A 5 14.41 -11.12 2.15
N ILE A 6 13.57 -11.20 1.12
CA ILE A 6 12.45 -12.14 1.07
C ILE A 6 12.59 -13.01 -0.17
N TYR A 7 12.71 -14.32 0.03
CA TYR A 7 12.66 -15.31 -1.04
C TYR A 7 11.32 -16.04 -1.05
N GLN A 8 10.71 -16.15 -2.23
CA GLN A 8 9.46 -16.86 -2.44
C GLN A 8 9.66 -17.94 -3.50
N GLN A 9 9.06 -19.11 -3.29
CA GLN A 9 9.04 -20.22 -4.23
C GLN A 9 7.66 -20.87 -4.24
N GLY A 10 7.14 -21.18 -5.42
CA GLY A 10 5.84 -21.84 -5.61
C GLY A 10 5.01 -21.20 -6.72
N GLN A 11 3.69 -21.32 -6.62
CA GLN A 11 2.76 -20.69 -7.55
C GLN A 11 2.61 -19.20 -7.22
N LEU A 12 3.29 -18.35 -7.98
CA LEU A 12 3.30 -16.89 -7.78
C LEU A 12 2.43 -16.12 -8.79
N ALA A 13 1.83 -16.83 -9.75
CA ALA A 13 0.87 -16.28 -10.71
C ALA A 13 -0.57 -16.58 -10.29
N THR A 14 -1.48 -15.71 -10.71
CA THR A 14 -2.91 -15.80 -10.50
C THR A 14 -3.53 -16.64 -11.62
N VAL A 15 -3.56 -17.97 -11.45
CA VAL A 15 -3.93 -18.93 -12.51
C VAL A 15 -5.34 -18.75 -13.12
N PHE A 16 -6.23 -18.05 -12.43
CA PHE A 16 -7.55 -17.71 -12.95
C PHE A 16 -7.54 -16.46 -13.85
N HIS A 17 -6.51 -15.62 -13.79
CA HIS A 17 -6.33 -14.52 -14.74
C HIS A 17 -6.07 -15.07 -16.15
N ARG A 18 -6.63 -14.37 -17.13
CA ARG A 18 -6.51 -14.71 -18.54
C ARG A 18 -5.77 -13.60 -19.26
N VAL A 19 -4.79 -14.00 -20.05
CA VAL A 19 -3.95 -13.11 -20.84
C VAL A 19 -4.23 -13.37 -22.30
N TYR A 20 -4.56 -12.28 -23.01
CA TYR A 20 -4.86 -12.27 -24.43
C TYR A 20 -3.60 -11.90 -25.20
N PHE A 21 -3.28 -12.70 -26.22
CA PHE A 21 -2.09 -12.56 -27.05
C PHE A 21 -2.39 -11.81 -28.34
N ASN A 22 -1.34 -11.34 -29.00
CA ASN A 22 -1.44 -10.60 -30.26
C ASN A 22 -1.95 -11.43 -31.46
N ASP A 23 -1.99 -12.76 -31.32
CA ASP A 23 -2.58 -13.71 -32.28
C ASP A 23 -4.05 -14.04 -31.95
N GLY A 24 -4.61 -13.42 -30.91
CA GLY A 24 -5.96 -13.69 -30.40
C GLY A 24 -6.07 -14.94 -29.53
N SER A 25 -4.98 -15.68 -29.30
CA SER A 25 -4.96 -16.80 -28.37
C SER A 25 -5.10 -16.32 -26.91
N LEU A 26 -5.53 -17.24 -26.06
CA LEU A 26 -5.81 -17.00 -24.64
C LEU A 26 -5.04 -18.00 -23.80
N ARG A 27 -4.24 -17.53 -22.84
CA ARG A 27 -3.56 -18.40 -21.86
C ARG A 27 -3.78 -17.93 -20.44
N SER A 28 -3.59 -18.84 -19.49
CA SER A 28 -3.57 -18.51 -18.06
C SER A 28 -2.29 -17.75 -17.73
N GLU A 29 -2.39 -16.73 -16.86
CA GLU A 29 -1.24 -15.95 -16.40
C GLU A 29 -0.09 -16.87 -15.93
N THR A 30 1.11 -16.59 -16.44
CA THR A 30 2.30 -17.40 -16.16
C THR A 30 3.44 -16.49 -15.72
N LEU A 31 3.89 -16.64 -14.47
CA LEU A 31 5.01 -15.89 -13.90
C LEU A 31 6.07 -16.86 -13.35
N PRO A 32 7.33 -16.42 -13.16
CA PRO A 32 8.35 -17.30 -12.61
C PRO A 32 7.95 -17.89 -11.26
N GLY A 33 8.29 -19.17 -11.03
CA GLY A 33 7.99 -19.84 -9.76
C GLY A 33 8.85 -19.38 -8.58
N THR A 34 9.79 -18.45 -8.80
CA THR A 34 10.65 -17.89 -7.76
C THR A 34 10.67 -16.36 -7.85
N ARG A 35 10.68 -15.71 -6.68
CA ARG A 35 10.75 -14.24 -6.58
C ARG A 35 11.57 -13.84 -5.37
N PHE A 36 12.55 -12.98 -5.58
CA PHE A 36 13.36 -12.40 -4.51
C PHE A 36 13.06 -10.90 -4.41
N LYS A 37 12.75 -10.43 -3.20
CA LYS A 37 12.30 -9.06 -2.93
C LYS A 37 13.18 -8.42 -1.86
N VAL A 38 13.48 -7.14 -2.05
CA VAL A 38 14.26 -6.32 -1.12
C VAL A 38 13.51 -5.02 -0.83
N PRO A 39 12.66 -4.98 0.20
CA PRO A 39 12.14 -3.73 0.72
C PRO A 39 13.13 -3.07 1.69
N ILE A 40 13.30 -1.76 1.55
CA ILE A 40 14.07 -0.90 2.45
C ILE A 40 13.17 0.23 2.94
N GLY A 41 13.04 0.38 4.25
CA GLY A 41 12.13 1.34 4.88
C GLY A 41 12.82 2.25 5.91
N VAL A 42 12.51 3.54 5.87
CA VAL A 42 12.92 4.52 6.87
C VAL A 42 11.68 5.16 7.46
N ARG A 43 11.61 5.20 8.79
CA ARG A 43 10.57 5.89 9.55
C ARG A 43 11.22 6.95 10.43
N LEU A 44 10.66 8.15 10.40
CA LEU A 44 11.10 9.29 11.18
C LEU A 44 9.89 9.85 11.92
N SER A 45 10.09 10.21 13.18
CA SER A 45 9.08 10.87 14.00
C SER A 45 9.73 12.07 14.67
N TYR A 46 9.14 13.24 14.50
CA TYR A 46 9.61 14.48 15.11
C TYR A 46 8.48 15.14 15.90
N PHE A 47 8.75 15.51 17.15
CA PHE A 47 7.78 16.18 18.00
C PHE A 47 7.95 17.69 17.85
N ILE A 48 6.91 18.36 17.38
CA ILE A 48 6.85 19.82 17.28
C ILE A 48 6.09 20.31 18.51
N GLY A 49 6.86 20.68 19.55
CA GLY A 49 6.31 20.98 20.86
C GLY A 49 5.57 19.77 21.47
N ASN A 50 4.50 20.03 22.21
CA ASN A 50 3.78 18.99 22.96
C ASN A 50 2.54 18.43 22.23
N TYR A 51 2.11 19.11 21.16
CA TYR A 51 0.81 18.88 20.52
C TYR A 51 0.90 18.28 19.13
N VAL A 52 2.00 18.48 18.41
CA VAL A 52 2.12 18.06 17.01
C VAL A 52 3.23 17.04 16.87
N ILE A 53 2.97 15.98 16.11
CA ILE A 53 3.97 14.97 15.75
C ILE A 53 4.02 14.95 14.22
N LEU A 54 5.21 15.09 13.64
CA LEU A 54 5.44 14.83 12.22
C LEU A 54 5.97 13.40 12.07
N ARG A 55 5.26 12.56 11.34
CA ARG A 55 5.67 11.20 11.02
C ARG A 55 5.94 11.08 9.53
N GLY A 56 7.19 10.82 9.19
CA GLY A 56 7.62 10.51 7.83
C GLY A 56 7.92 9.03 7.68
N HIS A 57 7.49 8.44 6.57
CA HIS A 57 7.87 7.09 6.18
C HIS A 57 8.20 7.06 4.70
N TYR A 58 9.37 6.51 4.39
CA TYR A 58 9.78 6.22 3.03
C TYR A 58 10.09 4.73 2.89
N ARG A 59 9.61 4.11 1.83
CA ARG A 59 9.91 2.73 1.48
C ARG A 59 10.35 2.64 0.02
N PHE A 60 11.53 2.10 -0.19
CA PHE A 60 11.97 1.59 -1.48
C PHE A 60 11.67 0.09 -1.56
N TYR A 61 11.26 -0.39 -2.73
CA TYR A 61 11.04 -1.80 -3.01
C TYR A 61 11.71 -2.14 -4.32
N ASN A 62 12.39 -3.29 -4.37
CA ASN A 62 12.87 -3.88 -5.60
C ASN A 62 12.68 -5.40 -5.59
N ASP A 63 12.51 -6.02 -6.76
CA ASP A 63 12.57 -7.47 -6.92
C ASP A 63 13.24 -7.93 -8.22
N ASN A 64 13.54 -9.23 -8.27
CA ASN A 64 14.17 -9.89 -9.42
C ASN A 64 13.24 -10.07 -10.64
N TRP A 65 11.95 -9.72 -10.53
CA TRP A 65 11.06 -9.60 -11.68
C TRP A 65 11.12 -8.21 -12.33
N GLY A 66 11.94 -7.31 -11.79
CA GLY A 66 12.18 -5.98 -12.34
C GLY A 66 11.27 -4.90 -11.78
N LEU A 67 10.43 -5.19 -10.78
CA LEU A 67 9.62 -4.16 -10.14
C LEU A 67 10.50 -3.27 -9.28
N THR A 68 10.33 -1.96 -9.42
CA THR A 68 10.87 -0.97 -8.50
C THR A 68 9.72 -0.08 -8.02
N ALA A 69 9.71 0.27 -6.74
CA ALA A 69 8.71 1.19 -6.24
C ALA A 69 9.24 2.09 -5.11
N HIS A 70 8.74 3.31 -5.10
CA HIS A 70 9.02 4.35 -4.12
C HIS A 70 7.71 4.76 -3.47
N THR A 71 7.59 4.54 -2.16
CA THR A 71 6.43 4.98 -1.37
C THR A 71 6.86 6.01 -0.35
N MET A 72 6.22 7.17 -0.36
CA MET A 72 6.38 8.22 0.65
C MET A 72 5.05 8.40 1.39
N ASN A 73 5.10 8.49 2.71
CA ASN A 73 3.94 8.74 3.55
C ASN A 73 4.29 9.78 4.60
N ILE A 74 3.46 10.81 4.72
CA ILE A 74 3.53 11.82 5.75
C ILE A 74 2.22 11.79 6.54
N GLU A 75 2.31 11.74 7.86
CA GLU A 75 1.18 11.84 8.78
C GLU A 75 1.51 12.91 9.83
N LEU A 76 0.53 13.75 10.17
CA LEU A 76 0.71 14.84 11.12
C LEU A 76 -0.30 14.73 12.28
N PRO A 77 -0.10 13.84 13.27
CA PRO A 77 -0.98 13.79 14.43
C PRO A 77 -0.91 15.09 15.25
N VAL A 78 -2.06 15.74 15.42
CA VAL A 78 -2.27 16.95 16.21
C VAL A 78 -3.18 16.61 17.39
N LYS A 79 -2.66 16.73 18.60
CA LYS A 79 -3.42 16.61 19.85
C LYS A 79 -4.21 17.89 20.07
N LEU A 80 -5.52 17.82 19.84
CA LEU A 80 -6.44 18.94 20.10
C LEU A 80 -6.77 19.05 21.59
N SER A 81 -6.70 17.93 22.31
CA SER A 81 -6.82 17.84 23.77
C SER A 81 -6.01 16.64 24.30
N PRO A 82 -5.91 16.43 25.62
CA PRO A 82 -5.30 15.23 26.19
C PRO A 82 -5.97 13.90 25.80
N PHE A 83 -7.15 13.93 25.16
CA PHE A 83 -7.93 12.74 24.81
C PHE A 83 -8.37 12.71 23.34
N LEU A 84 -8.11 13.76 22.55
CA LEU A 84 -8.53 13.88 21.15
C LEU A 84 -7.34 14.20 20.25
N THR A 85 -7.14 13.38 19.22
CA THR A 85 -6.08 13.57 18.21
C THR A 85 -6.67 13.56 16.81
N LEU A 86 -6.33 14.56 16.00
CA LEU A 86 -6.61 14.61 14.56
C LEU A 86 -5.32 14.30 13.78
N SER A 87 -5.36 13.40 12.82
CA SER A 87 -4.19 12.91 12.09
C SER A 87 -4.43 12.95 10.58
N PRO A 88 -4.30 14.11 9.91
CA PRO A 88 -4.22 14.15 8.45
C PRO A 88 -2.99 13.38 7.96
N TYR A 89 -3.13 12.73 6.81
CA TYR A 89 -2.05 11.99 6.17
C TYR A 89 -2.15 12.05 4.64
N TYR A 90 -0.99 11.90 4.02
CA TYR A 90 -0.85 11.79 2.58
C TYR A 90 0.21 10.73 2.26
N ARG A 91 -0.11 9.83 1.35
CA ARG A 91 0.79 8.82 0.81
C ARG A 91 0.85 8.91 -0.70
N PHE A 92 2.06 8.97 -1.23
CA PHE A 92 2.36 8.86 -2.65
C PHE A 92 3.13 7.56 -2.92
N ASN A 93 2.82 6.90 -4.02
CA ASN A 93 3.54 5.73 -4.52
C ASN A 93 3.82 5.91 -6.01
N SER A 94 5.03 5.60 -6.44
CA SER A 94 5.42 5.42 -7.84
C SER A 94 6.03 4.03 -7.99
N GLN A 95 5.44 3.23 -8.86
CA GLN A 95 5.82 1.85 -9.14
C GLN A 95 6.11 1.69 -10.62
N SER A 96 7.24 1.06 -10.95
CA SER A 96 7.54 0.58 -12.29
C SER A 96 6.81 -0.72 -12.60
N GLY A 97 6.51 -0.96 -13.87
CA GLY A 97 5.95 -2.23 -14.31
C GLY A 97 6.93 -3.39 -14.19
N LEU A 98 6.38 -4.60 -14.08
CA LEU A 98 7.16 -5.83 -14.23
C LEU A 98 7.65 -6.01 -15.67
N LYS A 99 8.77 -6.71 -15.82
CA LYS A 99 9.30 -7.11 -17.15
C LYS A 99 8.39 -8.07 -17.93
N TYR A 100 7.41 -8.67 -17.26
CA TYR A 100 6.43 -9.61 -17.83
C TYR A 100 5.05 -8.98 -18.04
N PHE A 101 4.89 -7.68 -17.74
CA PHE A 101 3.62 -7.01 -17.91
C PHE A 101 3.47 -6.51 -19.34
N ALA A 102 2.34 -6.84 -19.98
CA ALA A 102 1.87 -6.13 -21.16
C ALA A 102 0.34 -6.00 -21.11
N PRO A 103 -0.21 -4.89 -21.65
CA PRO A 103 -1.65 -4.70 -21.79
C PRO A 103 -2.33 -5.79 -22.63
N TYR A 104 -3.66 -5.73 -22.63
CA TYR A 104 -4.52 -6.63 -23.40
C TYR A 104 -4.05 -6.77 -24.87
N GLY A 105 -3.86 -8.03 -25.32
CA GLY A 105 -3.57 -8.35 -26.71
C GLY A 105 -2.16 -7.99 -27.18
N GLN A 106 -1.23 -7.66 -26.27
CA GLN A 106 0.12 -7.22 -26.63
C GLN A 106 1.21 -8.29 -26.44
N HIS A 107 0.91 -9.37 -25.71
CA HIS A 107 1.87 -10.46 -25.50
C HIS A 107 2.08 -11.28 -26.78
N ALA A 108 3.31 -11.76 -26.98
CA ALA A 108 3.64 -12.69 -28.05
C ALA A 108 3.42 -14.15 -27.60
N PRO A 109 2.91 -15.04 -28.45
CA PRO A 109 2.75 -16.46 -28.10
C PRO A 109 4.05 -17.16 -27.67
N THR A 110 5.19 -16.62 -28.11
CA THR A 110 6.55 -17.06 -27.75
C THR A 110 7.01 -16.63 -26.35
N ASP A 111 6.28 -15.74 -25.68
CA ASP A 111 6.65 -15.27 -24.34
C ASP A 111 6.56 -16.40 -23.32
N ALA A 112 7.64 -16.60 -22.56
CA ALA A 112 7.71 -17.64 -21.53
C ALA A 112 6.92 -17.27 -20.25
N PHE A 113 6.83 -15.98 -19.96
CA PHE A 113 6.13 -15.42 -18.80
C PHE A 113 5.40 -14.15 -19.20
N PHE A 114 4.18 -13.98 -18.71
CA PHE A 114 3.27 -12.93 -19.14
C PHE A 114 2.18 -12.69 -18.10
N THR A 115 1.84 -11.41 -17.90
CA THR A 115 0.72 -10.94 -17.10
C THR A 115 0.11 -9.70 -17.75
N SER A 116 -1.21 -9.54 -17.60
CA SER A 116 -1.93 -8.30 -17.90
C SER A 116 -2.59 -7.71 -16.65
N ASP A 117 -2.10 -8.09 -15.47
CA ASP A 117 -2.54 -7.55 -14.19
C ASP A 117 -1.97 -6.13 -13.98
N TYR A 118 -2.85 -5.14 -13.94
CA TYR A 118 -2.49 -3.74 -13.73
C TYR A 118 -1.96 -3.44 -12.32
N ASP A 119 -2.09 -4.37 -11.36
CA ASP A 119 -1.40 -4.26 -10.08
C ASP A 119 0.12 -4.49 -10.22
N LEU A 120 0.54 -5.11 -11.32
CA LEU A 120 1.92 -5.37 -11.70
C LEU A 120 2.44 -4.45 -12.83
N SER A 121 1.63 -3.48 -13.25
CA SER A 121 2.00 -2.47 -14.26
C SER A 121 2.78 -1.31 -13.65
N ASP A 122 3.28 -0.43 -14.53
CA ASP A 122 3.72 0.91 -14.15
C ASP A 122 2.50 1.73 -13.71
N PHE A 123 2.60 2.37 -12.55
CA PHE A 123 1.59 3.32 -12.10
C PHE A 123 2.11 4.25 -11.01
N THR A 124 1.37 5.34 -10.82
CA THR A 124 1.46 6.16 -9.61
C THR A 124 0.15 6.07 -8.83
N SER A 125 0.21 6.20 -7.52
CA SER A 125 -0.98 6.30 -6.69
C SER A 125 -0.83 7.31 -5.56
N GLN A 126 -1.97 7.90 -5.21
CA GLN A 126 -2.10 8.88 -4.16
C GLN A 126 -3.16 8.41 -3.17
N PHE A 127 -2.91 8.59 -1.89
CA PHE A 127 -3.86 8.29 -0.82
C PHE A 127 -3.85 9.44 0.17
N VAL A 128 -4.95 10.18 0.22
CA VAL A 128 -5.12 11.35 1.08
C VAL A 128 -6.23 11.10 2.07
N GLY A 129 -6.05 11.50 3.33
CA GLY A 129 -7.08 11.27 4.32
C GLY A 129 -6.78 11.89 5.67
N ALA A 130 -7.65 11.61 6.62
CA ALA A 130 -7.48 12.01 8.00
C ALA A 130 -8.10 10.99 8.96
N GLY A 131 -7.51 10.90 10.15
CA GLY A 131 -8.01 10.09 11.26
C GLY A 131 -8.38 10.95 12.45
N VAL A 132 -9.46 10.62 13.15
CA VAL A 132 -9.80 11.15 14.46
C VAL A 132 -9.72 10.01 15.46
N ARG A 133 -8.90 10.20 16.50
CA ARG A 133 -8.73 9.24 17.58
C ARG A 133 -9.14 9.87 18.91
N VAL A 134 -9.99 9.17 19.65
CA VAL A 134 -10.39 9.51 21.02
C VAL A 134 -9.88 8.47 22.00
N HIS A 135 -9.37 8.92 23.14
CA HIS A 135 -8.87 8.08 24.23
C HIS A 135 -9.16 8.70 25.62
N PRO A 136 -10.44 8.88 25.98
CA PRO A 136 -10.83 9.47 27.26
C PRO A 136 -10.36 8.63 28.46
N GLU A 137 -10.10 9.27 29.60
CA GLU A 137 -9.59 8.62 30.82
C GLU A 137 -10.52 7.53 31.36
N ASN A 138 -11.83 7.75 31.27
CA ASN A 138 -12.86 6.79 31.71
C ASN A 138 -13.26 5.77 30.63
N GLY A 139 -12.50 5.69 29.53
CA GLY A 139 -12.83 4.86 28.38
C GLY A 139 -13.94 5.44 27.51
N VAL A 140 -14.02 4.96 26.28
CA VAL A 140 -14.99 5.42 25.28
C VAL A 140 -16.40 5.04 25.76
N PHE A 141 -17.32 6.00 25.71
CA PHE A 141 -18.69 5.86 26.26
C PHE A 141 -18.75 5.51 27.76
N GLY A 142 -17.69 5.79 28.54
CA GLY A 142 -17.61 5.44 29.97
C GLY A 142 -17.24 3.97 30.24
N MET A 143 -16.94 3.19 29.20
CA MET A 143 -16.52 1.80 29.33
C MET A 143 -15.01 1.71 29.50
N LYS A 144 -14.50 1.52 30.73
CA LYS A 144 -13.05 1.47 31.02
C LYS A 144 -12.27 0.43 30.22
N ASN A 145 -12.92 -0.68 29.86
CA ASN A 145 -12.31 -1.73 29.04
C ASN A 145 -12.20 -1.32 27.56
N PHE A 146 -12.94 -0.30 27.12
CA PHE A 146 -12.85 0.26 25.77
C PHE A 146 -12.01 1.54 25.81
N SER A 147 -10.69 1.39 25.66
CA SER A 147 -9.72 2.45 25.95
C SER A 147 -9.56 3.53 24.87
N ALA A 148 -9.80 3.20 23.60
CA ALA A 148 -9.68 4.15 22.50
C ALA A 148 -10.52 3.74 21.29
N LEU A 149 -11.01 4.75 20.57
CA LEU A 149 -11.72 4.63 19.31
C LEU A 149 -11.04 5.53 18.28
N GLU A 150 -10.80 5.01 17.09
CA GLU A 150 -10.26 5.76 15.96
C GLU A 150 -11.12 5.54 14.73
N ILE A 151 -11.48 6.62 14.05
CA ILE A 151 -12.11 6.57 12.73
C ILE A 151 -11.18 7.27 11.76
N ARG A 152 -10.85 6.60 10.66
CA ARG A 152 -10.04 7.17 9.57
C ARG A 152 -10.84 7.12 8.28
N TYR A 153 -10.77 8.20 7.52
CA TYR A 153 -11.20 8.25 6.13
C TYR A 153 -9.98 8.44 5.24
N GLY A 154 -10.00 7.85 4.05
CA GLY A 154 -9.02 8.11 3.00
C GLY A 154 -9.59 7.91 1.60
N HIS A 155 -9.13 8.74 0.67
CA HIS A 155 -9.44 8.67 -0.74
C HIS A 155 -8.20 8.21 -1.52
N TYR A 156 -8.32 7.10 -2.24
CA TYR A 156 -7.26 6.50 -3.05
C TYR A 156 -7.50 6.78 -4.53
N MET A 157 -6.43 7.12 -5.24
CA MET A 157 -6.43 7.35 -6.68
C MET A 157 -5.18 6.72 -7.29
N ARG A 158 -5.33 6.01 -8.41
CA ARG A 158 -4.24 5.41 -9.18
C ARG A 158 -4.30 5.91 -10.62
N SER A 159 -3.15 6.12 -11.26
CA SER A 159 -3.04 6.59 -12.65
C SER A 159 -3.71 5.67 -13.68
N THR A 160 -4.00 4.42 -13.33
CA THR A 160 -4.77 3.49 -14.18
C THR A 160 -6.29 3.75 -14.13
N GLY A 161 -6.76 4.82 -13.48
CA GLY A 161 -8.17 5.17 -13.33
C GLY A 161 -8.88 4.53 -12.11
N LEU A 162 -8.18 3.69 -11.33
CA LEU A 162 -8.76 3.11 -10.11
C LEU A 162 -8.86 4.19 -9.02
N SER A 163 -10.05 4.38 -8.45
CA SER A 163 -10.26 5.20 -7.28
C SER A 163 -11.12 4.48 -6.23
N SER A 164 -10.92 4.82 -4.95
CA SER A 164 -11.72 4.25 -3.86
C SER A 164 -11.79 5.17 -2.65
N ASN A 165 -12.85 4.99 -1.87
CA ASN A 165 -13.01 5.61 -0.56
C ASN A 165 -12.89 4.51 0.50
N ILE A 166 -12.08 4.77 1.53
CA ILE A 166 -11.77 3.81 2.59
C ILE A 166 -12.13 4.44 3.92
N ILE A 167 -13.00 3.77 4.68
CA ILE A 167 -13.30 4.10 6.07
C ILE A 167 -12.73 2.98 6.94
N THR A 168 -11.94 3.33 7.95
CA THR A 168 -11.32 2.38 8.89
C THR A 168 -11.78 2.70 10.29
N LEU A 169 -12.24 1.66 11.00
CA LEU A 169 -12.60 1.71 12.41
C LEU A 169 -11.52 0.97 13.22
N GLY A 170 -10.86 1.68 14.13
CA GLY A 170 -9.90 1.13 15.09
C GLY A 170 -10.48 1.17 16.50
N MET A 171 -10.44 0.05 17.21
CA MET A 171 -10.94 -0.06 18.58
C MET A 171 -9.89 -0.75 19.45
N ASN A 172 -9.56 -0.15 20.60
CA ASN A 172 -8.61 -0.71 21.54
C ASN A 172 -9.31 -1.13 22.84
N PHE A 173 -9.24 -2.41 23.17
CA PHE A 173 -9.74 -2.95 24.43
C PHE A 173 -8.59 -3.34 25.37
N LYS A 174 -8.80 -3.20 26.69
CA LYS A 174 -7.89 -3.68 27.73
C LYS A 174 -8.35 -5.02 28.28
#